data_AF-A0A967EA09-F1
#
_entry.id   AF-A0A967EA09-F1
#
_cell.length_a   1.000
_cell.length_b   1.000
_cell.length_c   1.000
_cell.angle_alpha   90.00
_cell.angle_beta   90.00
_cell.angle_gamma   90.00
#
_symmetry.space_group_name_H-M   'P 1'
#
loop_
_entity.id
_entity.type
_entity.pdbx_description
1 polymer ?
#
loop_
_entity_poly.entity_id
_entity_poly.type
_entity_poly.pdbx_seq_one_letter_code
_entity_poly.pdbx_strand_id
1 'polypeptide(L)'
;MGLTDDRNDPGLGQMRPDGQQETYLVLSELERAKGFVRPVRRTYRHDVCGTVTTMGLPIAETYARNPGFYGGTFCAGCCAHFPVGEQGEFTWLDGTKVGT
;
A
#
# COMPACT_ATOMS: atom_id res chain seq x y z
N MET A 1 -6.69 -5.70 -10.74
CA MET A 1 -5.85 -5.77 -9.55
C MET A 1 -6.24 -7.02 -8.78
N GLY A 2 -5.40 -8.05 -8.85
CA GLY A 2 -5.47 -9.24 -8.01
C GLY A 2 -4.82 -9.00 -6.65
N LEU A 3 -5.13 -9.88 -5.70
CA LEU A 3 -4.54 -9.93 -4.37
C LEU A 3 -4.09 -11.36 -4.12
N THR A 4 -2.94 -11.52 -3.48
CA THR A 4 -2.38 -12.83 -3.13
C THR A 4 -1.68 -12.74 -1.79
N ASP A 5 -1.67 -13.83 -1.04
CA ASP A 5 -0.81 -14.00 0.15
C ASP A 5 0.35 -14.97 -0.11
N ASP A 6 0.46 -15.51 -1.33
CA ASP A 6 1.61 -16.28 -1.78
C ASP A 6 2.72 -15.35 -2.30
N ARG A 7 3.86 -15.37 -1.61
CA ARG A 7 5.04 -14.57 -1.97
C ARG A 7 5.70 -15.00 -3.29
N ASN A 8 5.35 -16.18 -3.80
CA ASN A 8 5.86 -16.72 -5.06
C ASN A 8 4.86 -16.60 -6.21
N ASP A 9 3.74 -15.91 -6.00
CA ASP A 9 2.73 -15.71 -7.04
C ASP A 9 3.35 -15.03 -8.27
N PRO A 10 3.22 -15.63 -9.47
CA PRO A 10 3.91 -15.14 -10.67
C PRO A 10 3.39 -13.76 -11.12
N GLY A 11 2.21 -13.33 -10.67
CA GLY A 11 1.64 -12.02 -10.97
C GLY A 11 2.27 -10.87 -10.17
N LEU A 12 3.07 -11.15 -9.13
CA LEU A 12 3.76 -10.13 -8.36
C LEU A 12 4.82 -9.40 -9.21
N GLY A 13 4.83 -8.08 -9.13
CA GLY A 13 5.78 -7.24 -9.88
C GLY A 13 5.48 -7.09 -11.38
N GLN A 14 4.48 -7.79 -11.92
CA GLN A 14 4.00 -7.52 -13.28
C GLN A 14 3.24 -6.19 -13.30
N MET A 15 3.63 -5.28 -14.18
CA MET A 15 3.05 -3.94 -14.28
C MET A 15 2.03 -3.87 -15.41
N ARG A 16 0.87 -3.30 -15.12
CA ARG A 16 -0.20 -2.99 -16.06
C ARG A 16 0.11 -1.73 -16.85
N PRO A 17 -0.54 -1.49 -18.01
CA PRO A 17 -0.39 -0.25 -18.78
C PRO A 17 -0.75 1.02 -18.00
N ASP A 18 -1.55 0.91 -16.93
CA ASP A 18 -1.93 2.02 -16.04
C ASP A 18 -0.91 2.25 -14.90
N GLY A 19 0.22 1.52 -14.89
CA GLY A 19 1.28 1.63 -13.89
C GLY A 19 1.00 0.94 -12.56
N GLN A 20 -0.16 0.30 -12.40
CA GLN A 20 -0.44 -0.55 -11.24
C GLN A 20 0.20 -1.93 -11.41
N GLN A 21 0.38 -2.66 -10.30
CA GLN A 21 0.73 -4.08 -10.39
C GLN A 21 -0.50 -4.92 -10.76
N GLU A 22 -0.29 -6.01 -11.48
CA GLU A 22 -1.32 -7.01 -11.76
C GLU A 22 -1.86 -7.59 -10.46
N THR A 23 -0.94 -8.03 -9.59
CA THR A 23 -1.25 -8.63 -8.28
C THR A 23 -0.46 -7.94 -7.18
N TYR A 24 -1.12 -7.67 -6.05
CA TYR A 24 -0.47 -7.15 -4.84
C TYR A 24 -0.42 -8.23 -3.75
N LEU A 25 0.76 -8.39 -3.16
CA LEU A 25 0.95 -9.23 -2.00
C LEU A 25 0.29 -8.58 -0.79
N VAL A 26 -0.58 -9.31 -0.09
CA VAL A 26 -1.19 -8.90 1.18
C VAL A 26 -0.90 -9.95 2.25
N LEU A 27 -1.06 -9.59 3.52
CA LEU A 27 -1.10 -10.61 4.58
C LEU A 27 -2.34 -11.50 4.39
N SER A 28 -2.24 -12.78 4.75
CA SER A 28 -3.39 -13.71 4.69
C SER A 28 -4.56 -13.19 5.53
N GLU A 29 -5.78 -13.63 5.22
CA GLU A 29 -6.97 -13.24 5.98
C GLU A 29 -6.82 -13.58 7.48
N LEU A 30 -6.20 -14.72 7.80
CA LEU A 30 -5.92 -15.14 9.17
C LEU A 30 -4.95 -14.19 9.87
N GLU A 31 -3.90 -13.71 9.19
CA GLU A 31 -2.98 -12.72 9.77
C GLU A 31 -3.66 -11.36 9.97
N ARG A 32 -4.50 -10.92 9.02
CA ARG A 32 -5.29 -9.69 9.14
C ARG A 32 -6.31 -9.79 10.28
N ALA A 33 -6.88 -10.96 10.54
CA ALA A 33 -7.83 -11.20 11.62
C ALA A 33 -7.23 -11.11 13.04
N LYS A 34 -5.90 -11.22 13.20
CA LYS A 34 -5.22 -11.11 14.51
C LYS A 34 -5.25 -9.68 15.11
N GLY A 35 -5.87 -8.72 14.45
CA GLY A 35 -6.05 -7.33 14.92
C GLY A 35 -5.15 -6.32 14.20
N PHE A 36 -5.51 -5.04 14.27
CA PHE A 36 -4.87 -3.95 13.54
C PHE A 36 -4.40 -2.82 14.46
N VAL A 37 -3.32 -2.14 14.08
CA VAL A 37 -3.01 -0.79 14.57
C VAL A 37 -4.06 0.15 14.01
N ARG A 38 -5.02 0.56 14.85
CA ARG A 38 -6.11 1.45 14.43
C ARG A 38 -5.67 2.92 14.43
N PRO A 39 -6.25 3.75 13.56
CA PRO A 39 -7.25 3.43 12.54
C PRO A 39 -6.67 2.69 11.33
N VAL A 40 -7.49 1.89 10.65
CA VAL A 40 -7.15 1.37 9.31
C VAL A 40 -7.23 2.54 8.33
N ARG A 41 -6.08 3.02 7.87
CA ARG A 41 -5.97 4.17 6.98
C ARG A 41 -5.98 3.70 5.53
N ARG A 42 -6.85 4.29 4.72
CA ARG A 42 -7.02 3.92 3.31
C ARG A 42 -6.56 4.99 2.34
N THR A 43 -6.37 6.21 2.81
CA THR A 43 -6.15 7.37 1.96
C THR A 43 -4.89 8.08 2.42
N TYR A 44 -4.01 8.37 1.46
CA TYR A 44 -2.73 9.02 1.66
C TYR A 44 -2.49 10.02 0.55
N ARG A 45 -1.62 10.99 0.82
CA ARG A 45 -1.17 12.00 -0.12
C ARG A 45 0.24 11.67 -0.59
N HIS A 46 0.50 11.83 -1.87
CA HIS A 46 1.86 11.91 -2.40
C HIS A 46 2.41 13.30 -2.14
N ASP A 47 3.49 13.40 -1.37
CA ASP A 47 4.06 14.67 -0.93
C ASP A 47 4.62 15.48 -2.11
N VAL A 48 5.04 14.80 -3.19
CA VAL A 48 5.63 15.44 -4.38
C VAL A 48 4.58 16.03 -5.32
N CYS A 49 3.60 15.25 -5.77
CA CYS A 49 2.59 15.74 -6.73
C CYS A 49 1.30 16.25 -6.06
N GLY A 50 1.14 16.05 -4.75
CA GLY A 50 -0.03 16.47 -3.97
C GLY A 50 -1.28 15.60 -4.15
N THR A 51 -1.25 14.60 -5.03
CA THR A 51 -2.41 13.74 -5.32
C THR A 51 -2.75 12.87 -4.13
N VAL A 52 -4.05 12.77 -3.85
CA VAL A 52 -4.59 11.90 -2.81
C VAL A 52 -5.05 10.59 -3.45
N THR A 53 -4.48 9.48 -2.99
CA THR A 53 -4.79 8.13 -3.48
C THR A 53 -5.52 7.34 -2.41
N THR A 54 -6.59 6.64 -2.78
CA THR A 54 -7.31 5.72 -1.88
C THR A 54 -7.04 4.27 -2.28
N MET A 55 -6.39 3.51 -1.41
CA MET A 55 -6.06 2.11 -1.65
C MET A 55 -7.21 1.15 -1.33
N GLY A 56 -7.11 -0.05 -1.88
CA GLY A 56 -7.98 -1.18 -1.56
C GLY A 56 -7.89 -1.59 -0.08
N LEU A 57 -9.01 -2.05 0.48
CA LEU A 57 -9.10 -2.39 1.90
C LEU A 57 -8.07 -3.45 2.35
N PRO A 58 -7.83 -4.55 1.61
CA PRO A 58 -6.86 -5.57 2.05
C PRO A 58 -5.41 -5.07 2.15
N ILE A 59 -5.03 -4.11 1.29
CA ILE A 59 -3.71 -3.45 1.32
C ILE A 59 -3.63 -2.55 2.56
N ALA A 60 -4.67 -1.78 2.83
CA ALA A 60 -4.77 -0.91 4.01
C ALA A 60 -4.71 -1.71 5.32
N GLU A 61 -5.43 -2.84 5.38
CA GLU A 61 -5.38 -3.76 6.53
C GLU A 61 -3.99 -4.38 6.71
N THR A 62 -3.28 -4.66 5.61
CA THR A 62 -1.90 -5.14 5.66
C THR A 62 -0.96 -4.09 6.28
N TYR A 63 -1.04 -2.83 5.85
CA TYR A 63 -0.32 -1.73 6.50
C TYR A 63 -0.70 -1.57 7.97
N ALA A 64 -1.99 -1.64 8.29
CA ALA A 64 -2.48 -1.51 9.66
C ALA A 64 -2.00 -2.66 10.56
N ARG A 65 -1.77 -3.86 10.01
CA ARG A 65 -1.20 -5.00 10.75
C ARG A 65 0.31 -4.93 10.86
N ASN A 66 0.98 -4.55 9.77
CA ASN A 66 2.42 -4.47 9.65
C ASN A 66 2.80 -3.23 8.80
N PRO A 67 3.08 -2.07 9.43
CA PRO A 67 3.39 -0.84 8.71
C PRO A 67 4.58 -0.97 7.75
N GLY A 68 5.61 -1.71 8.15
CA GLY A 68 6.81 -1.95 7.33
C GLY A 68 6.68 -3.06 6.28
N PHE A 69 5.48 -3.57 6.00
CA PHE A 69 5.30 -4.69 5.06
C PHE A 69 5.69 -4.36 3.63
N TYR A 70 5.46 -3.12 3.20
CA TYR A 70 5.74 -2.66 1.84
C TYR A 70 6.90 -1.65 1.83
N GLY A 71 7.70 -1.71 0.77
CA GLY A 71 8.74 -0.70 0.49
C GLY A 71 8.26 0.48 -0.37
N GLY A 72 7.06 0.40 -0.95
CA GLY A 72 6.46 1.49 -1.73
C GLY A 72 4.95 1.37 -1.91
N THR A 73 4.32 2.46 -2.34
CA THR A 73 2.88 2.50 -2.67
C THR A 73 2.63 3.31 -3.94
N PHE A 74 1.46 3.11 -4.54
CA PHE A 74 1.08 3.70 -5.83
C PHE A 74 0.52 5.13 -5.70
N CYS A 75 0.89 6.02 -6.61
CA CYS A 75 0.28 7.33 -6.77
C CYS A 75 -0.64 7.35 -8.00
N ALA A 76 -1.94 7.60 -7.79
CA ALA A 76 -2.92 7.65 -8.88
C ALA A 76 -2.75 8.84 -9.83
N GLY A 77 -2.04 9.90 -9.42
CA GLY A 77 -1.76 11.06 -10.26
C GLY A 77 -0.52 10.88 -11.14
N CYS A 78 0.52 10.24 -10.61
CA CYS A 78 1.76 9.96 -11.33
C CYS A 78 1.72 8.62 -12.08
N CYS A 79 0.74 7.76 -11.79
CA CYS A 79 0.63 6.40 -12.30
C CYS A 79 1.90 5.56 -12.06
N ALA A 80 2.50 5.68 -10.88
CA ALA A 80 3.74 4.98 -10.53
C ALA A 80 3.83 4.68 -9.02
N HIS A 81 4.71 3.76 -8.65
CA HIS A 81 5.01 3.43 -7.25
C HIS A 81 6.22 4.22 -6.76
N PHE A 82 6.14 4.74 -5.54
CA PHE A 82 7.23 5.49 -4.89
C PHE A 82 7.51 4.94 -3.49
N PRO A 83 8.69 5.24 -2.91
CA PRO A 83 9.09 4.73 -1.60
C PRO A 83 8.15 5.16 -0.47
N VAL A 84 7.97 4.28 0.52
CA VAL A 84 7.31 4.57 1.82
C VAL A 84 8.32 4.43 2.97
N GLY A 85 7.90 4.74 4.20
CA GLY A 85 8.73 4.75 5.41
C GLY A 85 9.01 6.18 5.89
N GLU A 86 9.88 6.31 6.89
CA GLU A 86 10.22 7.62 7.49
C GLU A 86 10.73 8.63 6.46
N GLN A 87 11.49 8.16 5.47
CA GLN A 87 12.03 8.94 4.36
C GLN A 87 11.23 8.78 3.06
N GLY A 88 10.05 8.14 3.13
CA GLY A 88 9.18 7.91 1.99
C GLY A 88 8.44 9.16 1.53
N GLU A 89 7.79 9.07 0.37
CA GLU A 89 7.15 10.21 -0.30
C GLU A 89 5.65 10.36 0.03
N PHE A 90 5.14 9.60 1.00
CA PHE A 90 3.71 9.57 1.28
C PHE A 90 3.39 9.84 2.75
N THR A 91 2.32 10.62 2.93
CA THR A 91 1.79 10.99 4.23
C THR A 91 0.32 10.59 4.31
N TRP A 92 -0.07 9.91 5.39
CA TRP A 92 -1.48 9.68 5.72
C TRP A 92 -2.22 11.01 5.95
N LEU A 93 -3.54 11.02 5.81
CA LEU A 93 -4.31 12.26 6.00
C LEU A 93 -4.27 12.82 7.43
N ASP A 94 -3.81 12.04 8.41
CA ASP A 94 -3.58 12.48 9.79
C ASP A 94 -2.19 13.12 10.01
N GLY A 95 -1.35 13.19 8.96
CA GLY A 95 -0.02 13.80 9.00
C GLY A 95 1.12 12.85 9.30
N THR A 96 0.86 11.56 9.55
CA THR A 96 1.92 10.55 9.80
C THR A 96 2.45 9.93 8.51
N LYS A 97 3.70 9.43 8.51
CA LYS A 97 4.29 8.80 7.33
C LYS A 97 3.63 7.44 7.02
N VAL A 98 3.44 7.16 5.74
CA VAL A 98 3.03 5.82 5.29
C VAL A 98 4.23 4.89 5.51
N GLY A 99 4.01 3.71 6.08
CA GLY A 99 5.06 2.70 6.26
C GLY A 99 5.86 2.79 7.56
N THR A 100 5.36 3.51 8.56
CA THR A 100 5.94 3.67 9.92
C THR A 100 4.87 3.38 10.98
#